data_AF-A0A1G6PTM8-F1
#
_entry.id   AF-A0A1G6PTM8-F1
#
_cell.length_a   1.000
_cell.length_b   1.000
_cell.length_c   1.000
_cell.angle_alpha   90.00
_cell.angle_beta   90.00
_cell.angle_gamma   90.00
#
_symmetry.space_group_name_H-M   'P 1'
#
loop_
_entity.id
_entity.type
_entity.pdbx_description
1 polymer ?
#
loop_
_entity_poly.entity_id
_entity_poly.type
_entity_poly.pdbx_seq_one_letter_code
_entity_poly.pdbx_strand_id
1 'polypeptide(L)'
;MIHAQALTEPHLLTAELFVASAVATKLTNHGRRWQVTYGERFSAFSDEATAEAAVVDVHRATVNNALYFHLPDVSVPMANKPALPPAEVLAQYPDVVARFPELGLSAGAQGCLAL
;
A
#
# COMPACT_ATOMS: atom_id res chain seq x y z
N MET A 1 12.18 23.44 16.04
CA MET A 1 12.38 22.33 15.08
C MET A 1 11.34 21.28 15.42
N ILE A 2 10.34 21.09 14.56
CA ILE A 2 9.32 20.07 14.76
C ILE A 2 9.92 18.79 14.20
N HIS A 3 10.17 17.78 15.04
CA HIS A 3 10.53 16.46 14.54
C HIS A 3 9.33 15.93 13.77
N ALA A 4 9.41 15.92 12.44
CA ALA A 4 8.48 15.14 11.62
C ALA A 4 8.65 13.68 12.06
N GLN A 5 7.67 13.13 12.77
CA GLN A 5 7.63 11.71 13.06
C GLN A 5 7.67 10.97 11.72
N ALA A 6 8.58 10.00 11.59
CA ALA A 6 8.58 9.12 10.44
C ALA A 6 7.27 8.33 10.46
N LEU A 7 6.35 8.67 9.56
CA LEU A 7 5.14 7.90 9.38
C LEU A 7 5.51 6.56 8.74
N THR A 8 4.89 5.50 9.25
CA THR A 8 4.97 4.15 8.67
C THR A 8 4.50 4.18 7.23
N GLU A 9 5.20 3.48 6.34
CA GLU A 9 4.81 3.46 4.92
C GLU A 9 3.40 2.87 4.74
N PRO A 10 2.58 3.37 3.79
CA PRO A 10 1.20 2.94 3.62
C PRO A 10 1.00 1.43 3.53
N HIS A 11 1.85 0.74 2.75
CA HIS A 11 1.76 -0.71 2.53
C HIS A 11 2.12 -1.57 3.76
N LEU A 12 2.57 -0.93 4.85
CA LEU A 12 2.84 -1.58 6.14
C LEU A 12 1.69 -1.38 7.13
N LEU A 13 0.66 -0.61 6.77
CA LEU A 13 -0.54 -0.40 7.57
C LEU A 13 -1.65 -1.32 7.07
N THR A 14 -2.57 -1.69 7.96
CA THR A 14 -3.85 -2.26 7.52
C THR A 14 -4.65 -1.19 6.77
N ALA A 15 -5.54 -1.61 5.88
CA ALA A 15 -6.43 -0.70 5.16
C ALA A 15 -7.22 0.20 6.10
N GLU A 16 -7.68 -0.33 7.24
CA GLU A 16 -8.38 0.44 8.29
C GLU A 16 -7.50 1.59 8.82
N LEU A 17 -6.25 1.31 9.22
CA LEU A 17 -5.35 2.32 9.77
C LEU A 17 -4.94 3.36 8.72
N PHE A 18 -4.73 2.94 7.48
CA PHE A 18 -4.45 3.85 6.39
C PHE A 18 -5.66 4.74 6.08
N VAL A 19 -6.86 4.18 5.98
CA VAL A 19 -8.11 4.93 5.74
C VAL A 19 -8.38 5.94 6.85
N ALA A 20 -8.13 5.58 8.11
CA ALA A 20 -8.32 6.48 9.24
C ALA A 20 -7.38 7.71 9.22
N SER A 21 -6.26 7.63 8.49
CA SER A 21 -5.19 8.63 8.51
C SER A 21 -5.02 9.38 7.19
N ALA A 22 -5.45 8.79 6.07
CA ALA A 22 -5.29 9.35 4.74
C ALA A 22 -6.41 10.37 4.43
N VAL A 23 -6.09 11.35 3.60
CA VAL A 23 -7.03 12.39 3.16
C VAL A 23 -7.21 12.30 1.66
N ALA A 24 -8.44 12.10 1.21
CA ALA A 24 -8.82 12.20 -0.19
C ALA A 24 -9.37 13.59 -0.49
N THR A 25 -8.67 14.33 -1.35
CA THR A 25 -9.09 15.64 -1.86
C THR A 25 -9.62 15.49 -3.27
N LYS A 26 -10.85 15.95 -3.49
CA LYS A 26 -11.45 15.97 -4.84
C LYS A 26 -10.70 16.97 -5.71
N LEU A 27 -10.26 16.54 -6.87
CA LEU A 27 -9.62 17.40 -7.86
C LEU A 27 -10.65 17.91 -8.86
N THR A 28 -10.58 19.20 -9.18
CA THR A 28 -11.39 19.84 -10.22
C THR A 28 -10.49 20.34 -11.33
N ASN A 29 -10.91 20.19 -12.59
CA ASN A 29 -10.10 20.55 -13.78
C ASN A 29 -8.75 19.80 -13.84
N HIS A 30 -8.73 18.59 -13.30
CA HIS A 30 -7.59 17.69 -13.35
C HIS A 30 -7.98 16.42 -14.10
N GLY A 31 -7.04 15.77 -14.80
CA GLY A 31 -7.29 14.50 -15.50
C GLY A 31 -7.50 13.30 -14.59
N ARG A 32 -7.50 13.52 -13.26
CA ARG A 32 -7.76 12.52 -12.21
C ARG A 32 -8.84 13.03 -11.27
N ARG A 33 -9.59 12.13 -10.63
CA ARG A 33 -10.69 12.51 -9.73
C ARG A 33 -10.25 12.86 -8.30
N TRP A 34 -9.26 12.14 -7.78
CA TRP A 34 -8.84 12.26 -6.38
C TRP A 34 -7.33 12.35 -6.24
N GLN A 35 -6.86 13.22 -5.35
CA GLN A 35 -5.55 13.14 -4.75
C GLN A 35 -5.71 12.56 -3.34
N VAL A 36 -5.03 11.46 -3.06
CA VAL A 36 -4.94 10.90 -1.71
C VAL A 36 -3.58 11.30 -1.14
N THR A 37 -3.58 11.85 0.07
CA THR A 37 -2.37 12.17 0.82
C THR A 37 -2.33 11.40 2.13
N TYR A 38 -1.12 11.09 2.59
CA TYR A 38 -0.87 10.48 3.89
C TYR A 38 0.39 11.10 4.50
N GLY A 39 0.20 11.83 5.61
CA GLY A 39 1.24 12.71 6.11
C GLY A 39 1.68 13.78 5.11
N GLU A 40 2.92 14.25 5.26
CA GLU A 40 3.47 15.32 4.43
C GLU A 40 4.16 14.81 3.15
N ARG A 41 4.51 13.52 3.08
CA ARG A 41 5.42 12.98 2.04
C ARG A 41 4.75 12.04 1.04
N PHE A 42 3.62 11.42 1.40
CA PHE A 42 2.95 10.50 0.51
C PHE A 42 1.79 11.19 -0.20
N SER A 43 1.78 11.07 -1.52
CA SER A 43 0.62 11.41 -2.34
C SER A 43 0.51 10.49 -3.55
N ALA A 44 -0.72 10.08 -3.87
CA ALA A 44 -1.06 9.32 -5.05
C ALA A 44 -2.43 9.78 -5.59
N PHE A 45 -2.75 9.36 -6.81
CA PHE A 45 -4.01 9.71 -7.46
C PHE A 45 -4.89 8.48 -7.67
N SER A 46 -6.20 8.67 -7.62
CA SER A 46 -7.20 7.65 -7.95
C SER A 46 -8.35 8.24 -8.75
N ASP A 47 -9.00 7.40 -9.55
CA ASP A 47 -10.18 7.74 -10.36
C ASP A 47 -11.46 7.08 -9.89
N GLU A 48 -11.43 6.55 -8.66
CA GLU A 48 -12.59 5.93 -8.05
C GLU A 48 -13.80 6.87 -7.94
N ALA A 49 -14.98 6.28 -7.81
CA ALA A 49 -16.23 7.04 -7.78
C ALA A 49 -16.38 7.88 -6.50
N THR A 50 -15.87 7.42 -5.37
CA THR A 50 -15.98 8.08 -4.06
C THR A 50 -14.62 8.31 -3.42
N ALA A 51 -14.59 9.19 -2.40
CA ALA A 51 -13.37 9.51 -1.66
C ALA A 51 -12.84 8.28 -0.92
N GLU A 52 -13.72 7.51 -0.29
CA GLU A 52 -13.38 6.30 0.46
C GLU A 52 -12.82 5.22 -0.47
N ALA A 53 -13.46 5.00 -1.62
CA ALA A 53 -12.98 4.08 -2.64
C ALA A 53 -11.60 4.52 -3.17
N ALA A 54 -11.36 5.81 -3.36
CA ALA A 54 -10.06 6.34 -3.77
C ALA A 54 -8.95 6.06 -2.75
N VAL A 55 -9.23 6.17 -1.45
CA VAL A 55 -8.24 5.84 -0.41
C VAL A 55 -7.93 4.35 -0.42
N VAL A 56 -8.94 3.49 -0.53
CA VAL A 56 -8.76 2.03 -0.58
C VAL A 56 -7.98 1.60 -1.83
N ASP A 57 -8.28 2.20 -2.99
CA ASP A 57 -7.58 1.96 -4.26
C ASP A 57 -6.10 2.34 -4.17
N VAL A 58 -5.80 3.52 -3.61
CA VAL A 58 -4.43 3.96 -3.37
C VAL A 58 -3.70 3.01 -2.41
N HIS A 59 -4.34 2.59 -1.32
CA HIS A 59 -3.75 1.61 -0.40
C HIS A 59 -3.41 0.31 -1.13
N ARG A 60 -4.36 -0.25 -1.89
CA ARG A 60 -4.18 -1.44 -2.72
C ARG A 60 -3.01 -1.28 -3.70
N ALA A 61 -2.87 -0.12 -4.33
CA ALA A 61 -1.76 0.18 -5.22
C ALA A 61 -0.40 0.20 -4.50
N THR A 62 -0.33 0.70 -3.26
CA THR A 62 0.92 0.67 -2.47
C THR A 62 1.35 -0.76 -2.15
N VAL A 63 0.42 -1.64 -1.78
CA VAL A 63 0.67 -3.07 -1.54
C VAL A 63 1.16 -3.74 -2.83
N ASN A 64 0.47 -3.51 -3.95
CA ASN A 64 0.89 -4.01 -5.26
C ASN A 64 2.33 -3.58 -5.61
N ASN A 65 2.66 -2.31 -5.40
CA ASN A 65 4.00 -1.79 -5.73
C ASN A 65 5.08 -2.41 -4.84
N ALA A 66 4.81 -2.57 -3.54
CA ALA A 66 5.73 -3.22 -2.63
C ALA A 66 6.03 -4.67 -3.06
N LEU A 67 5.01 -5.42 -3.51
CA LEU A 67 5.20 -6.77 -4.06
C LEU A 67 5.97 -6.76 -5.38
N TYR A 68 5.63 -5.84 -6.30
CA TYR A 68 6.32 -5.72 -7.59
C TYR A 68 7.84 -5.51 -7.42
N PHE A 69 8.27 -4.67 -6.48
CA PHE A 69 9.71 -4.44 -6.20
C PHE A 69 10.42 -5.65 -5.56
N HIS A 70 9.69 -6.69 -5.19
CA HIS A 70 10.26 -7.95 -4.70
C HIS A 70 10.38 -9.04 -5.77
N LEU A 71 9.90 -8.80 -6.99
CA LEU A 71 10.09 -9.75 -8.08
C LEU A 71 11.58 -9.92 -8.41
N PRO A 72 12.02 -11.14 -8.75
CA PRO A 72 13.44 -11.46 -8.96
C PRO A 72 14.06 -10.71 -10.15
N ASP A 73 13.25 -10.31 -11.13
CA ASP A 73 13.65 -9.56 -12.33
C ASP A 73 13.61 -8.03 -12.13
N VAL A 74 13.08 -7.55 -11.00
CA VAL A 74 13.03 -6.14 -10.67
C VAL A 74 14.25 -5.74 -9.84
N SER A 75 15.23 -5.15 -10.51
CA SER A 75 16.43 -4.61 -9.86
C SER A 75 16.23 -3.14 -9.45
N VAL A 76 16.13 -2.91 -8.15
CA VAL A 76 16.19 -1.57 -7.55
C VAL A 76 17.30 -1.49 -6.51
N PRO A 77 17.94 -0.33 -6.31
CA PRO A 77 18.90 -0.15 -5.21
C PRO A 77 18.23 -0.51 -3.87
N MET A 78 18.93 -1.27 -3.03
CA MET A 78 18.37 -1.76 -1.76
C MET A 78 17.85 -0.63 -0.86
N ALA A 79 18.51 0.54 -0.89
CA ALA A 79 18.08 1.73 -0.16
C ALA A 79 16.71 2.30 -0.60
N ASN A 80 16.25 1.93 -1.79
CA ASN A 80 14.98 2.37 -2.38
C ASN A 80 13.97 1.22 -2.47
N LYS A 81 14.32 0.01 -2.02
CA LYS A 81 13.43 -1.13 -2.04
C LYS A 81 12.47 -1.01 -0.85
N PRO A 82 11.15 -0.89 -1.08
CA PRO A 82 10.18 -0.87 0.01
C PRO A 82 10.26 -2.19 0.79
N ALA A 83 9.79 -2.20 2.03
CA ALA A 83 9.63 -3.43 2.78
C ALA A 83 8.49 -4.30 2.21
N LEU A 84 8.47 -5.60 2.54
CA LEU A 84 7.31 -6.43 2.24
C LEU A 84 6.12 -6.03 3.14
N PRO A 85 4.89 -5.99 2.61
CA PRO A 85 3.70 -5.85 3.43
C PRO A 85 3.59 -6.98 4.46
N PRO A 86 3.19 -6.70 5.71
CA PRO A 86 2.92 -7.73 6.71
C PRO A 86 1.81 -8.71 6.29
N ALA A 87 1.80 -9.90 6.88
CA ALA A 87 0.82 -10.95 6.55
C ALA A 87 -0.63 -10.47 6.74
N GLU A 88 -0.91 -9.70 7.79
CA GLU A 88 -2.23 -9.10 8.03
C GLU A 88 -2.66 -8.11 6.93
N VAL A 89 -1.72 -7.42 6.29
CA VAL A 89 -2.00 -6.52 5.16
C VAL A 89 -2.21 -7.34 3.89
N LEU A 90 -1.38 -8.35 3.64
CA LEU A 90 -1.52 -9.26 2.50
C LEU A 90 -2.88 -9.99 2.51
N ALA A 91 -3.36 -10.38 3.69
CA ALA A 91 -4.66 -11.04 3.86
C ALA A 91 -5.86 -10.15 3.44
N GLN A 92 -5.70 -8.82 3.39
CA GLN A 92 -6.73 -7.88 2.94
C GLN A 92 -6.81 -7.78 1.40
N TYR A 93 -5.78 -8.23 0.68
CA TYR A 93 -5.67 -8.11 -0.78
C TYR A 93 -5.28 -9.43 -1.46
N PRO A 94 -6.07 -10.51 -1.29
CA PRO A 94 -5.77 -11.81 -1.88
C PRO A 94 -5.69 -11.76 -3.41
N ASP A 95 -6.46 -10.88 -4.05
CA ASP A 95 -6.44 -10.64 -5.50
C ASP A 95 -5.11 -10.00 -5.96
N VAL A 96 -4.51 -9.13 -5.14
CA VAL A 96 -3.20 -8.55 -5.41
C VAL A 96 -2.12 -9.60 -5.24
N VAL A 97 -2.14 -10.35 -4.14
CA VAL A 97 -1.18 -11.44 -3.87
C VAL A 97 -1.17 -12.46 -4.99
N ALA A 98 -2.34 -12.84 -5.51
CA ALA A 98 -2.49 -13.80 -6.61
C ALA A 98 -1.78 -13.37 -7.92
N ARG A 99 -1.44 -12.09 -8.08
CA ARG A 99 -0.71 -11.57 -9.25
C ARG A 99 0.80 -11.77 -9.15
N PHE A 100 1.32 -12.19 -7.99
CA PHE A 100 2.75 -12.37 -7.74
C PHE A 100 3.06 -13.79 -7.21
N PRO A 101 2.71 -14.85 -7.96
CA PRO A 101 2.94 -16.23 -7.53
C PRO A 101 4.43 -16.55 -7.29
N GLU A 102 5.35 -15.83 -7.93
CA GLU A 102 6.80 -16.02 -7.82
C GLU A 102 7.33 -15.72 -6.41
N LEU A 103 6.58 -14.94 -5.62
CA LEU A 103 6.99 -14.56 -4.26
C LEU A 103 6.67 -15.65 -3.22
N GLY A 104 5.94 -16.71 -3.58
CA GLY A 104 5.58 -17.78 -2.66
C GLY A 104 4.73 -17.32 -1.46
N LEU A 105 4.06 -16.18 -1.59
CA LEU A 105 3.22 -15.61 -0.55
C LEU A 105 1.86 -16.34 -0.53
N SER A 106 1.41 -16.74 0.66
CA SER A 106 0.05 -17.24 0.84
C SER A 106 -0.79 -16.17 1.55
N ALA A 107 -2.03 -15.97 1.10
CA ALA A 107 -2.98 -15.00 1.68
C ALA A 107 -3.46 -15.37 3.10
N GLY A 108 -2.81 -16.35 3.75
CA GLY A 108 -3.11 -16.79 5.10
C GLY A 108 -2.13 -17.88 5.54
N ALA A 109 -1.12 -17.49 6.32
CA ALA A 109 -0.46 -18.35 7.30
C ALA A 109 0.41 -17.51 8.25
N GLN A 110 -0.20 -17.00 9.33
CA GLN A 110 0.52 -16.91 10.60
C GLN A 110 0.03 -18.08 11.44
N GLY A 111 0.92 -19.04 11.71
CA GLY A 111 0.65 -20.13 12.63
C GLY A 111 1.00 -21.52 12.09
N CYS A 112 2.29 -21.82 11.97
CA CYS A 112 2.75 -23.15 12.34
C CYS A 112 4.12 -23.04 13.01
N LEU A 113 4.08 -22.74 14.31
CA LEU A 113 5.13 -23.14 15.24
C LEU A 113 4.46 -24.11 16.22
N ALA A 114 5.06 -25.30 16.37
CA ALA A 114 4.72 -26.49 17.17
C ALA A 114 4.40 -27.69 16.24
N LEU A 115 5.17 -28.78 16.22
CA LEU A 115 5.93 -29.47 17.27
C LEU A 115 7.35 -29.85 16.82
#